data_AF-A0A9E2DUR3-F1
#
_entry.id   AF-A0A9E2DUR3-F1
#
_cell.length_a   1.000
_cell.length_b   1.000
_cell.length_c   1.000
_cell.angle_alpha   90.00
_cell.angle_beta   90.00
_cell.angle_gamma   90.00
#
_symmetry.space_group_name_H-M   'P 1'
#
loop_
_entity.id
_entity.type
_entity.pdbx_description
1 polymer ?
#
loop_
_entity_poly.entity_id
_entity_poly.type
_entity_poly.pdbx_seq_one_letter_code
_entity_poly.pdbx_strand_id
1 'polypeptide(L)'
;MITATLISALCIATPAQLNERLPKDAIPAYAVDALDYALLDVEDENRVKAGLPMRFAISTNVSITPASHGIWERLENGQYRWTYRVTCENSMSMNLGFGRYSMPISGTMVIMNRDINCHIRPFTSADNKDHGELWTPIIPSNNATIEIVVDAVDKRALVRGIEITSINAGYRGFKNGEDRGGSGSCNIDVVCSQGNNWWDEIPSVGVYTLNGYLTCTGALINNTAQDGTPYFLTANHCGVTSSSDSSIVVYWNHQNSYCRAPGSGDSGGNGNGSFSQFTSGSTMRATRSYTDFTLTELSSTPNSSYEVSYSGWSRASSASVGAGIHHPSTAEKRISFPDYISASGEYWNVNWSEGTTEPGSSGSPLYDGNHRIVGQLCCGSAACGNDSNDYYGRSMYNSWTGSSGSSLGSWLDPLGTGQTTLDTYNPGALPIGACCIGTSGSCIQIREANCLAGGGTWMGADSDCTLCEPEPTCESDINGDGYTNVSDLLGIVSEWGNNGSSPADVNGDGYVGVADILAVIEGWGPC
;
A
#
# COMPACT_ATOMS: atom_id res chain seq x y z
N MET A 1 -14.79 25.39 -16.85
CA MET A 1 -14.58 24.26 -17.78
C MET A 1 -13.11 24.22 -18.18
N ILE A 2 -12.31 23.54 -17.38
CA ILE A 2 -10.93 23.16 -17.71
C ILE A 2 -10.97 21.65 -17.73
N THR A 3 -10.89 21.06 -18.92
CA THR A 3 -10.84 19.61 -19.13
C THR A 3 -9.54 19.08 -18.52
N ALA A 4 -9.64 18.42 -17.37
CA ALA A 4 -8.58 17.58 -16.84
C ALA A 4 -8.41 16.38 -17.77
N THR A 5 -7.41 16.45 -18.64
CA THR A 5 -6.95 15.32 -19.43
C THR A 5 -6.44 14.26 -18.45
N LEU A 6 -7.20 13.16 -18.29
CA LEU A 6 -6.67 11.89 -17.81
C LEU A 6 -5.43 11.58 -18.65
N ILE A 7 -4.25 11.68 -18.04
CA ILE A 7 -3.06 11.00 -18.56
C ILE A 7 -3.28 9.53 -18.23
N SER A 8 -4.09 8.87 -19.05
CA SER A 8 -3.91 7.44 -19.27
C SER A 8 -2.45 7.26 -19.69
N ALA A 9 -1.74 6.31 -19.08
CA ALA A 9 -0.41 5.92 -19.48
C ALA A 9 -0.47 5.45 -20.94
N LEU A 10 -0.28 6.39 -21.86
CA LEU A 10 -0.12 6.10 -23.27
C LEU A 10 1.26 5.49 -23.41
N CYS A 11 1.29 4.19 -23.69
CA CYS A 11 2.42 3.51 -24.29
C CYS A 11 2.75 4.19 -25.63
N ILE A 12 3.59 5.22 -25.58
CA ILE A 12 4.31 5.70 -26.76
C ILE A 12 5.75 5.25 -26.59
N ALA A 13 5.99 3.96 -26.85
CA ALA A 13 7.29 3.61 -27.38
C ALA A 13 7.36 4.27 -28.77
N THR A 14 8.27 5.22 -28.95
CA THR A 14 8.55 5.74 -30.29
C THR A 14 8.87 4.55 -31.21
N PRO A 15 8.24 4.43 -32.40
CA PRO A 15 8.41 3.27 -33.29
C PRO A 15 9.87 2.97 -33.70
N ALA A 16 10.79 3.91 -33.50
CA ALA A 16 12.20 3.77 -33.87
C ALA A 16 12.99 2.79 -32.98
N GLN A 17 12.61 2.56 -31.71
CA GLN A 17 13.40 1.69 -30.81
C GLN A 17 13.08 0.19 -30.92
N LEU A 18 11.97 -0.20 -31.56
CA LEU A 18 11.60 -1.61 -31.73
C LEU A 18 12.29 -2.28 -32.93
N ASN A 19 12.79 -1.52 -33.91
CA ASN A 19 13.38 -2.05 -35.14
C ASN A 19 14.86 -2.47 -35.03
N GLU A 20 15.52 -2.25 -33.89
CA GLU A 20 16.94 -2.58 -33.67
C GLU A 20 17.18 -3.74 -32.69
N ARG A 21 16.19 -4.57 -32.40
CA ARG A 21 16.40 -5.76 -31.54
C ARG A 21 16.71 -6.98 -32.38
N LEU A 22 17.68 -7.79 -31.94
CA LEU A 22 17.90 -9.11 -32.53
C LEU A 22 16.63 -9.95 -32.50
N PRO A 23 16.44 -10.84 -33.49
CA PRO A 23 15.40 -11.86 -33.42
C PRO A 23 15.52 -12.63 -32.10
N LYS A 24 14.38 -12.87 -31.44
CA LYS A 24 14.34 -13.51 -30.10
C LYS A 24 15.11 -14.83 -30.06
N ASP A 25 15.07 -15.59 -31.16
CA ASP A 25 15.71 -16.91 -31.25
C ASP A 25 17.23 -16.83 -31.47
N ALA A 26 17.76 -15.65 -31.79
CA ALA A 26 19.20 -15.38 -31.84
C ALA A 26 19.79 -15.02 -30.46
N ILE A 27 18.94 -14.71 -29.47
CA ILE A 27 19.37 -14.34 -28.12
C ILE A 27 19.56 -15.63 -27.29
N PRO A 28 20.75 -15.87 -26.71
CA PRO A 28 21.00 -17.02 -25.85
C PRO A 28 20.03 -17.05 -24.65
N ALA A 29 19.61 -18.26 -24.27
CA ALA A 29 18.70 -18.48 -23.15
C ALA A 29 19.24 -19.51 -22.16
N TYR A 30 19.02 -19.28 -20.86
CA TYR A 30 19.08 -20.32 -19.84
C TYR A 30 17.70 -20.95 -19.67
N ALA A 31 17.60 -22.26 -19.91
CA ALA A 31 16.39 -23.02 -19.64
C ALA A 31 16.50 -23.67 -18.26
N VAL A 32 15.64 -23.24 -17.33
CA VAL A 32 15.42 -23.92 -16.05
C VAL A 32 14.57 -25.16 -16.32
N ASP A 33 14.85 -26.23 -15.57
CA ASP A 33 14.08 -27.46 -15.64
C ASP A 33 12.58 -27.22 -15.38
N ALA A 34 11.74 -28.05 -16.00
CA ALA A 34 10.30 -28.02 -15.76
C ALA A 34 10.00 -28.39 -14.30
N LEU A 35 9.01 -27.71 -13.71
CA LEU A 35 8.58 -27.92 -12.34
C LEU A 35 7.73 -29.20 -12.21
N ASP A 36 7.99 -30.00 -11.19
CA ASP A 36 7.17 -31.17 -10.84
C ASP A 36 6.05 -30.75 -9.88
N TYR A 37 4.90 -30.35 -10.43
CA TYR A 37 3.77 -29.86 -9.64
C TYR A 37 3.25 -30.90 -8.63
N ALA A 38 3.23 -32.19 -8.99
CA ALA A 38 2.73 -33.23 -8.10
C ALA A 38 3.65 -33.41 -6.88
N LEU A 39 4.97 -33.31 -7.07
CA LEU A 39 5.92 -33.29 -5.96
C LEU A 39 5.78 -32.02 -5.12
N LEU A 40 5.67 -30.86 -5.77
CA LEU A 40 5.57 -29.56 -5.10
C LEU A 40 4.34 -29.46 -4.20
N ASP A 41 3.20 -30.00 -4.62
CA ASP A 41 1.98 -30.03 -3.81
C ASP A 41 2.20 -30.81 -2.50
N VAL A 42 2.81 -31.99 -2.59
CA VAL A 42 3.13 -32.82 -1.40
C VAL A 42 4.15 -32.13 -0.50
N GLU A 43 5.19 -31.51 -1.08
CA GLU A 43 6.17 -30.74 -0.31
C GLU A 43 5.52 -29.57 0.42
N ASP A 44 4.64 -28.82 -0.25
CA ASP A 44 4.01 -27.65 0.31
C ASP A 44 3.02 -27.98 1.42
N GLU A 45 2.29 -29.09 1.34
CA GLU A 45 1.50 -29.60 2.46
C GLU A 45 2.36 -29.87 3.71
N ASN A 46 3.55 -30.45 3.51
CA ASN A 46 4.48 -30.70 4.61
C ASN A 46 5.07 -29.41 5.18
N ARG A 47 5.33 -28.42 4.31
CA ARG A 47 5.78 -27.09 4.73
C ARG A 47 4.74 -26.38 5.59
N VAL A 48 3.46 -26.44 5.20
CA VAL A 48 2.35 -25.88 5.98
C VAL A 48 2.25 -26.55 7.35
N LYS A 49 2.29 -27.89 7.41
CA LYS A 49 2.29 -28.65 8.67
C LYS A 49 3.48 -28.31 9.58
N ALA A 50 4.61 -27.93 8.99
CA ALA A 50 5.81 -27.51 9.71
C ALA A 50 5.81 -26.01 10.10
N GLY A 51 4.76 -25.26 9.78
CA GLY A 51 4.69 -23.82 10.05
C GLY A 51 5.71 -23.00 9.26
N LEU A 52 6.17 -23.52 8.11
CA LEU A 52 7.13 -22.81 7.27
C LEU A 52 6.43 -21.76 6.39
N PRO A 53 7.15 -20.70 5.99
CA PRO A 53 6.59 -19.68 5.11
C PRO A 53 6.10 -20.26 3.80
N MET A 54 5.07 -19.63 3.24
CA MET A 54 4.56 -20.00 1.94
C MET A 54 5.68 -19.88 0.90
N ARG A 55 5.90 -20.96 0.15
CA ARG A 55 6.83 -20.99 -0.99
C ARG A 55 6.02 -20.82 -2.26
N PHE A 56 6.38 -19.93 -3.16
CA PHE A 56 5.61 -19.71 -4.40
C PHE A 56 6.43 -20.02 -5.66
N ALA A 57 7.76 -20.17 -5.51
CA ALA A 57 8.68 -20.48 -6.60
C ALA A 57 9.74 -21.51 -6.19
N ILE A 58 10.48 -21.99 -7.18
CA ILE A 58 11.70 -22.79 -7.01
C ILE A 58 12.88 -21.99 -7.54
N SER A 59 13.91 -21.85 -6.71
CA SER A 59 15.14 -21.14 -7.06
C SER A 59 16.14 -22.08 -7.70
N THR A 60 16.68 -21.69 -8.85
CA THR A 60 17.83 -22.32 -9.50
C THR A 60 19.04 -21.42 -9.34
N ASN A 61 20.07 -21.92 -8.66
CA ASN A 61 21.34 -21.20 -8.50
C ASN A 61 22.12 -21.23 -9.81
N VAL A 62 22.64 -20.07 -10.19
CA VAL A 62 23.36 -19.84 -11.45
C VAL A 62 24.55 -18.91 -11.23
N SER A 63 25.42 -18.77 -12.23
CA SER A 63 26.42 -17.70 -12.29
C SER A 63 26.47 -17.17 -13.72
N ILE A 64 25.55 -16.24 -14.00
CA ILE A 64 25.39 -15.62 -15.32
C ILE A 64 25.93 -14.19 -15.24
N THR A 65 26.85 -13.86 -16.15
CA THR A 65 27.45 -12.53 -16.23
C THR A 65 27.48 -12.03 -17.67
N PRO A 66 27.50 -10.70 -17.90
CA PRO A 66 27.71 -10.16 -19.24
C PRO A 66 29.08 -10.47 -19.86
N ALA A 67 30.05 -10.98 -19.08
CA ALA A 67 31.36 -11.42 -19.59
C ALA A 67 31.26 -12.78 -20.30
N SER A 68 30.44 -13.70 -19.79
CA SER A 68 30.43 -15.11 -20.20
C SER A 68 29.12 -15.54 -20.86
N HIS A 69 28.06 -14.77 -20.72
CA HIS A 69 26.71 -15.10 -21.20
C HIS A 69 26.10 -13.95 -21.98
N GLY A 70 24.98 -14.23 -22.65
CA GLY A 70 24.25 -13.27 -23.47
C GLY A 70 24.99 -12.84 -24.72
N ILE A 71 24.40 -11.86 -25.39
CA ILE A 71 24.92 -11.31 -26.64
C ILE A 71 25.11 -9.81 -26.50
N TRP A 72 26.21 -9.31 -27.05
CA TRP A 72 26.52 -7.89 -27.09
C TRP A 72 26.32 -7.34 -28.50
N GLU A 73 25.61 -6.22 -28.58
CA GLU A 73 25.39 -5.46 -29.80
C GLU A 73 25.97 -4.05 -29.62
N ARG A 74 26.51 -3.49 -30.70
CA ARG A 74 26.91 -2.08 -30.75
C ARG A 74 25.77 -1.30 -31.38
N LEU A 75 25.30 -0.27 -30.69
CA LEU A 75 24.24 0.63 -31.16
C LEU A 75 24.83 1.82 -31.92
N GLU A 76 24.04 2.46 -32.78
CA GLU A 76 24.50 3.54 -33.67
C GLU A 76 25.03 4.77 -32.93
N ASN A 77 24.54 5.01 -31.71
CA ASN A 77 24.90 6.14 -30.85
C ASN A 77 26.18 5.91 -30.00
N GLY A 78 26.95 4.86 -30.26
CA GLY A 78 28.16 4.54 -29.48
C GLY A 78 27.89 3.82 -28.16
N GLN A 79 26.65 3.40 -27.92
CA GLN A 79 26.28 2.54 -26.80
C GLN A 79 26.44 1.07 -27.15
N TYR A 80 26.37 0.23 -26.12
CA TYR A 80 26.30 -1.22 -26.24
C TYR A 80 25.04 -1.73 -25.55
N ARG A 81 24.40 -2.71 -26.17
CA ARG A 81 23.30 -3.48 -25.57
C ARG A 81 23.78 -4.89 -25.26
N TRP A 82 23.55 -5.35 -24.04
CA TRP A 82 23.66 -6.74 -23.65
C TRP A 82 22.28 -7.34 -23.46
N THR A 83 22.03 -8.51 -24.04
CA THR A 83 20.72 -9.17 -23.94
C THR A 83 20.88 -10.64 -23.57
N TYR A 84 20.06 -11.12 -22.64
CA TYR A 84 20.00 -12.52 -22.23
C TYR A 84 18.58 -12.95 -21.88
N ARG A 85 18.26 -14.23 -22.09
CA ARG A 85 16.95 -14.80 -21.79
C ARG A 85 17.03 -15.86 -20.70
N VAL A 86 15.97 -15.97 -19.93
CA VAL A 86 15.72 -17.08 -19.01
C VAL A 86 14.31 -17.62 -19.27
N THR A 87 14.13 -18.93 -19.16
CA THR A 87 12.85 -19.60 -19.43
C THR A 87 12.64 -20.79 -18.51
N CYS A 88 11.40 -21.05 -18.11
CA CYS A 88 10.97 -22.31 -17.49
C CYS A 88 9.60 -22.66 -18.07
N GLU A 89 9.52 -23.71 -18.89
CA GLU A 89 8.40 -23.97 -19.81
C GLU A 89 7.02 -23.96 -19.13
N ASN A 90 6.91 -24.60 -17.96
CA ASN A 90 5.66 -24.75 -17.22
C ASN A 90 5.58 -23.86 -15.97
N SER A 91 6.45 -22.86 -15.83
CA SER A 91 6.32 -21.87 -14.75
C SER A 91 5.22 -20.85 -15.04
N MET A 92 4.62 -20.33 -13.98
CA MET A 92 3.57 -19.31 -14.03
C MET A 92 4.12 -17.89 -13.93
N SER A 93 5.29 -17.75 -13.30
CA SER A 93 5.97 -16.47 -13.14
C SER A 93 7.47 -16.67 -12.99
N MET A 94 8.22 -15.59 -13.19
CA MET A 94 9.67 -15.57 -13.05
C MET A 94 10.13 -14.34 -12.27
N ASN A 95 11.20 -14.49 -11.49
CA ASN A 95 11.96 -13.36 -10.96
C ASN A 95 13.44 -13.73 -10.85
N LEU A 96 14.30 -12.73 -10.65
CA LEU A 96 15.75 -12.88 -10.67
C LEU A 96 16.38 -12.31 -9.40
N GLY A 97 17.38 -13.02 -8.90
CA GLY A 97 18.32 -12.54 -7.89
C GLY A 97 19.67 -12.21 -8.51
N PHE A 98 20.10 -10.96 -8.38
CA PHE A 98 21.44 -10.53 -8.73
C PHE A 98 22.28 -10.47 -7.46
N GLY A 99 23.13 -11.46 -7.24
CA GLY A 99 24.12 -11.44 -6.15
C GLY A 99 25.21 -10.39 -6.35
N ARG A 100 25.25 -9.75 -7.52
CA ARG A 100 26.06 -8.57 -7.79
C ARG A 100 25.30 -7.62 -8.72
N TYR A 101 25.04 -6.42 -8.22
CA TYR A 101 24.44 -5.33 -8.98
C TYR A 101 25.18 -4.02 -8.69
N SER A 102 25.96 -3.57 -9.66
CA SER A 102 26.64 -2.28 -9.68
C SER A 102 26.54 -1.69 -11.07
N MET A 103 25.45 -0.97 -11.32
CA MET A 103 25.15 -0.32 -12.58
C MET A 103 25.92 1.02 -12.71
N PRO A 104 26.69 1.23 -13.79
CA PRO A 104 27.29 2.53 -14.09
C PRO A 104 26.24 3.62 -14.32
N ILE A 105 26.63 4.90 -14.23
CA ILE A 105 25.70 6.04 -14.40
C ILE A 105 25.03 6.03 -15.79
N SER A 106 25.76 5.65 -16.84
CA SER A 106 25.22 5.52 -18.20
C SER A 106 24.40 4.25 -18.43
N GLY A 107 24.39 3.33 -17.45
CA GLY A 107 23.78 2.01 -17.57
C GLY A 107 22.29 2.02 -17.23
N THR A 108 21.50 1.32 -18.03
CA THR A 108 20.07 1.08 -17.77
C THR A 108 19.73 -0.37 -18.09
N MET A 109 19.09 -1.05 -17.14
CA MET A 109 18.59 -2.41 -17.30
C MET A 109 17.07 -2.43 -17.36
N VAL A 110 16.50 -3.14 -18.32
CA VAL A 110 15.07 -3.43 -18.40
C VAL A 110 14.88 -4.94 -18.41
N ILE A 111 13.89 -5.41 -17.66
CA ILE A 111 13.49 -6.80 -17.67
C ILE A 111 12.04 -6.88 -18.14
N MET A 112 11.80 -7.71 -19.14
CA MET A 112 10.52 -7.81 -19.84
C MET A 112 10.19 -9.25 -20.16
N ASN A 113 8.91 -9.56 -20.34
CA ASN A 113 8.52 -10.85 -20.90
C ASN A 113 8.78 -10.89 -22.41
N ARG A 114 8.65 -12.09 -23.01
CA ARG A 114 8.92 -12.33 -24.43
C ARG A 114 8.19 -11.33 -25.31
N ASP A 115 6.94 -11.01 -25.03
CA ASP A 115 6.10 -10.18 -25.90
C ASP A 115 6.16 -8.68 -25.58
N ILE A 116 6.97 -8.29 -24.60
CA ILE A 116 7.23 -6.91 -24.18
C ILE A 116 5.96 -6.19 -23.65
N ASN A 117 4.84 -6.90 -23.51
CA ASN A 117 3.60 -6.35 -22.96
C ASN A 117 3.63 -6.25 -21.41
N CYS A 118 4.61 -6.90 -20.77
CA CYS A 118 4.92 -6.72 -19.36
C CYS A 118 6.42 -6.41 -19.23
N HIS A 119 6.74 -5.26 -18.65
CA HIS A 119 8.09 -4.86 -18.33
C HIS A 119 8.13 -4.21 -16.95
N ILE A 120 9.21 -4.47 -16.22
CA ILE A 120 9.51 -3.77 -14.98
C ILE A 120 10.05 -2.38 -15.36
N ARG A 121 9.83 -1.37 -14.50
CA ARG A 121 10.52 -0.08 -14.65
C ARG A 121 12.03 -0.30 -14.83
N PRO A 122 12.74 0.61 -15.51
CA PRO A 122 14.18 0.47 -15.66
C PRO A 122 14.89 0.48 -14.29
N PHE A 123 15.94 -0.34 -14.18
CA PHE A 123 16.91 -0.31 -13.09
C PHE A 123 18.16 0.44 -13.54
N THR A 124 18.64 1.37 -12.71
CA THR A 124 19.76 2.27 -13.04
C THR A 124 20.79 2.31 -11.92
N SER A 125 21.80 3.17 -12.04
CA SER A 125 22.74 3.44 -10.94
C SER A 125 22.06 3.89 -9.63
N ALA A 126 20.83 4.44 -9.69
CA ALA A 126 20.04 4.79 -8.51
C ALA A 126 19.53 3.56 -7.73
N ASP A 127 19.55 2.38 -8.34
CA ASP A 127 19.18 1.10 -7.72
C ASP A 127 20.39 0.36 -7.11
N ASN A 128 21.60 0.92 -7.21
CA ASN A 128 22.76 0.37 -6.52
C ASN A 128 22.57 0.53 -5.01
N LYS A 129 22.51 -0.59 -4.29
CA LYS A 129 22.40 -0.61 -2.83
C LYS A 129 23.74 -0.96 -2.19
N ASP A 130 23.95 -0.55 -0.95
CA ASP A 130 25.21 -0.79 -0.23
C ASP A 130 25.56 -2.28 -0.08
N HIS A 131 24.55 -3.14 0.02
CA HIS A 131 24.73 -4.60 0.05
C HIS A 131 25.12 -5.21 -1.31
N GLY A 132 25.05 -4.44 -2.40
CA GLY A 132 25.52 -4.84 -3.73
C GLY A 132 24.66 -5.88 -4.44
N GLU A 133 23.45 -6.15 -3.96
CA GLU A 133 22.50 -7.08 -4.58
C GLU A 133 21.30 -6.34 -5.19
N LEU A 134 20.61 -6.99 -6.12
CA LEU A 134 19.32 -6.54 -6.63
C LEU A 134 18.38 -7.74 -6.79
N TRP A 135 17.18 -7.62 -6.24
CA TRP A 135 16.13 -8.62 -6.39
C TRP A 135 14.94 -8.01 -7.12
N THR A 136 14.48 -8.70 -8.16
CA THR A 136 13.52 -8.12 -9.10
C THR A 136 12.08 -8.42 -8.68
N PRO A 137 11.12 -7.54 -9.04
CA PRO A 137 9.72 -7.89 -9.04
C PRO A 137 9.41 -9.14 -9.86
N ILE A 138 8.23 -9.71 -9.63
CA ILE A 138 7.71 -10.81 -10.43
C ILE A 138 7.39 -10.34 -11.86
N ILE A 139 7.83 -11.15 -12.82
CA ILE A 139 7.36 -11.16 -14.20
C ILE A 139 6.35 -12.31 -14.31
N PRO A 140 5.06 -12.03 -14.51
CA PRO A 140 4.02 -13.06 -14.62
C PRO A 140 4.02 -13.68 -16.02
N SER A 141 5.12 -14.37 -16.33
CA SER A 141 5.36 -15.08 -17.56
C SER A 141 6.33 -16.22 -17.27
N ASN A 142 6.33 -17.23 -18.13
CA ASN A 142 7.23 -18.39 -18.06
C ASN A 142 8.64 -18.12 -18.62
N ASN A 143 8.94 -16.84 -18.87
CA ASN A 143 10.19 -16.37 -19.45
C ASN A 143 10.46 -14.92 -19.02
N ALA A 144 11.73 -14.55 -19.01
CA ALA A 144 12.17 -13.17 -18.87
C ALA A 144 13.35 -12.87 -19.79
N THR A 145 13.36 -11.67 -20.34
CA THR A 145 14.47 -11.13 -21.14
C THR A 145 15.08 -9.97 -20.38
N ILE A 146 16.38 -10.07 -20.11
CA ILE A 146 17.20 -9.03 -19.48
C ILE A 146 17.89 -8.27 -20.60
N GLU A 147 17.68 -6.97 -20.67
CA GLU A 147 18.34 -6.06 -21.60
C GLU A 147 19.08 -4.99 -20.79
N ILE A 148 20.37 -4.78 -21.04
CA ILE A 148 21.16 -3.72 -20.43
C ILE A 148 21.79 -2.87 -21.53
N VAL A 149 21.52 -1.57 -21.52
CA VAL A 149 22.16 -0.58 -22.41
C VAL A 149 23.15 0.25 -21.60
N VAL A 150 24.34 0.50 -22.15
CA VAL A 150 25.42 1.25 -21.49
C VAL A 150 26.30 1.97 -22.51
N ASP A 151 26.94 3.06 -22.12
CA ASP A 151 27.93 3.74 -22.97
C ASP A 151 29.22 2.90 -23.10
N ALA A 152 29.91 3.04 -24.24
CA ALA A 152 31.15 2.29 -24.52
C ALA A 152 32.22 2.41 -23.43
N VAL A 153 32.33 3.59 -22.81
CA VAL A 153 33.34 3.87 -21.77
C VAL A 153 33.08 3.08 -20.48
N ASP A 154 31.83 2.77 -20.19
CA ASP A 154 31.39 2.12 -18.94
C ASP A 154 31.16 0.61 -19.10
N LYS A 155 31.18 0.08 -20.33
CA LYS A 155 30.98 -1.35 -20.62
C LYS A 155 31.86 -2.26 -19.76
N ARG A 156 33.13 -1.90 -19.55
CA ARG A 156 34.06 -2.72 -18.73
C ARG A 156 33.65 -2.76 -17.26
N ALA A 157 33.11 -1.67 -16.72
CA ALA A 157 32.60 -1.62 -15.36
C ALA A 157 31.33 -2.47 -15.25
N LEU A 158 30.39 -2.32 -16.19
CA LEU A 158 29.15 -3.10 -16.22
C LEU A 158 29.41 -4.62 -16.25
N VAL A 159 30.33 -5.07 -17.10
CA VAL A 159 30.68 -6.50 -17.24
C VAL A 159 31.16 -7.13 -15.92
N ARG A 160 31.75 -6.34 -15.01
CA ARG A 160 32.19 -6.80 -13.68
C ARG A 160 31.17 -6.53 -12.58
N GLY A 161 30.22 -5.64 -12.83
CA GLY A 161 29.25 -5.16 -11.86
C GLY A 161 27.97 -5.97 -11.82
N ILE A 162 27.74 -6.87 -12.79
CA ILE A 162 26.48 -7.62 -12.91
C ILE A 162 26.74 -9.13 -12.86
N GLU A 163 26.06 -9.79 -11.93
CA GLU A 163 25.99 -11.25 -11.84
C GLU A 163 24.59 -11.68 -11.37
N ILE A 164 23.93 -12.48 -12.19
CA ILE A 164 22.69 -13.17 -11.80
C ILE A 164 23.11 -14.46 -11.10
N THR A 165 22.61 -14.65 -9.88
CA THR A 165 22.91 -15.79 -9.01
C THR A 165 21.71 -16.69 -8.76
N SER A 166 20.50 -16.19 -9.01
CA SER A 166 19.25 -16.94 -8.82
C SER A 166 18.27 -16.66 -9.95
N ILE A 167 17.69 -17.72 -10.51
CA ILE A 167 16.51 -17.68 -11.38
C ILE A 167 15.39 -18.40 -10.65
N ASN A 168 14.28 -17.70 -10.39
CA ASN A 168 13.17 -18.23 -9.61
C ASN A 168 11.97 -18.49 -10.52
N ALA A 169 11.55 -19.76 -10.59
CA ALA A 169 10.41 -20.21 -11.38
C ALA A 169 9.19 -20.42 -10.48
N GLY A 170 8.19 -19.56 -10.62
CA GLY A 170 6.93 -19.59 -9.86
C GLY A 170 5.98 -20.67 -10.32
N TYR A 171 5.31 -21.34 -9.39
CA TYR A 171 4.32 -22.40 -9.66
C TYR A 171 2.97 -22.15 -8.98
N ARG A 172 2.87 -21.14 -8.12
CA ARG A 172 1.61 -20.66 -7.51
C ARG A 172 1.76 -19.20 -7.11
N GLY A 173 0.63 -18.52 -6.87
CA GLY A 173 0.63 -17.09 -6.53
C GLY A 173 1.21 -16.19 -7.62
N PHE A 174 1.22 -14.88 -7.40
CA PHE A 174 1.89 -13.86 -8.25
C PHE A 174 1.75 -14.07 -9.79
N LYS A 175 0.57 -14.42 -10.29
CA LYS A 175 0.34 -14.57 -11.74
C LYS A 175 -0.32 -13.33 -12.34
N ASN A 176 -0.61 -13.34 -13.64
CA ASN A 176 -1.52 -12.41 -14.33
C ASN A 176 -2.64 -13.18 -15.04
N GLY A 177 -3.81 -12.56 -15.23
CA GLY A 177 -4.89 -13.09 -16.07
C GLY A 177 -5.90 -14.00 -15.36
N GLU A 178 -6.63 -14.79 -16.16
CA GLU A 178 -7.83 -15.57 -15.78
C GLU A 178 -7.53 -16.83 -14.94
N ASP A 179 -6.29 -17.13 -14.57
CA ASP A 179 -5.88 -18.30 -13.76
C ASP A 179 -4.97 -17.92 -12.58
N ARG A 180 -5.13 -16.69 -12.06
CA ARG A 180 -4.29 -16.09 -11.00
C ARG A 180 -4.20 -16.86 -9.69
N GLY A 181 -5.20 -17.70 -9.40
CA GLY A 181 -5.45 -18.20 -8.06
C GLY A 181 -6.09 -17.11 -7.19
N GLY A 182 -6.87 -17.52 -6.20
CA GLY A 182 -7.51 -16.63 -5.23
C GLY A 182 -7.23 -17.10 -3.80
N SER A 183 -7.54 -16.24 -2.84
CA SER A 183 -7.73 -16.63 -1.44
C SER A 183 -9.12 -17.23 -1.25
N GLY A 184 -9.40 -17.85 -0.10
CA GLY A 184 -10.74 -18.31 0.24
C GLY A 184 -11.80 -17.21 0.14
N SER A 185 -13.01 -17.58 -0.27
CA SER A 185 -14.07 -16.62 -0.63
C SER A 185 -14.60 -15.77 0.53
N CYS A 186 -14.46 -16.24 1.77
CA CYS A 186 -14.91 -15.52 2.96
C CYS A 186 -14.08 -14.26 3.27
N ASN A 187 -12.88 -14.14 2.71
CA ASN A 187 -12.05 -12.96 2.85
C ASN A 187 -12.74 -11.72 2.24
N ILE A 188 -12.45 -10.54 2.79
CA ILE A 188 -13.10 -9.27 2.43
C ILE A 188 -12.07 -8.38 1.74
N ASP A 189 -12.33 -7.97 0.49
CA ASP A 189 -11.45 -7.01 -0.19
C ASP A 189 -11.41 -5.69 0.60
N VAL A 190 -10.23 -5.07 0.74
CA VAL A 190 -10.07 -3.80 1.47
C VAL A 190 -10.88 -2.64 0.89
N VAL A 191 -11.29 -2.72 -0.38
CA VAL A 191 -12.13 -1.72 -1.06
C VAL A 191 -13.63 -1.88 -0.75
N CYS A 192 -14.03 -2.93 -0.02
CA CYS A 192 -15.39 -3.07 0.49
C CYS A 192 -15.68 -2.04 1.58
N SER A 193 -16.97 -1.79 1.85
CA SER A 193 -17.39 -0.76 2.82
C SER A 193 -16.85 -0.99 4.23
N GLN A 194 -16.57 -2.24 4.61
CA GLN A 194 -15.91 -2.55 5.88
C GLN A 194 -14.52 -1.91 6.01
N GLY A 195 -13.81 -1.69 4.90
CA GLY A 195 -12.50 -1.04 4.88
C GLY A 195 -12.52 0.48 4.93
N ASN A 196 -13.69 1.14 4.85
CA ASN A 196 -13.78 2.60 4.70
C ASN A 196 -13.08 3.39 5.81
N ASN A 197 -13.10 2.89 7.06
CA ASN A 197 -12.47 3.58 8.18
C ASN A 197 -10.95 3.32 8.25
N TRP A 198 -10.41 2.40 7.44
CA TRP A 198 -9.04 1.89 7.55
C TRP A 198 -8.11 2.40 6.45
N TRP A 199 -8.52 3.42 5.68
CA TRP A 199 -7.74 3.94 4.55
C TRP A 199 -6.42 4.61 4.94
N ASP A 200 -6.24 4.96 6.21
CA ASP A 200 -4.95 5.41 6.72
C ASP A 200 -3.99 4.24 6.94
N GLU A 201 -4.48 3.06 7.36
CA GLU A 201 -3.64 1.88 7.65
C GLU A 201 -3.44 0.98 6.43
N ILE A 202 -4.47 0.81 5.60
CA ILE A 202 -4.47 -0.08 4.42
C ILE A 202 -3.23 0.13 3.53
N PRO A 203 -2.81 1.37 3.17
CA PRO A 203 -1.66 1.59 2.30
C PRO A 203 -0.34 1.10 2.89
N SER A 204 -0.18 1.09 4.22
CA SER A 204 1.05 0.66 4.90
C SER A 204 1.35 -0.83 4.74
N VAL A 205 0.34 -1.66 4.44
CA VAL A 205 0.46 -3.12 4.34
C VAL A 205 0.90 -3.52 2.94
N GLY A 206 1.88 -4.43 2.85
CA GLY A 206 2.36 -4.98 1.58
C GLY A 206 2.62 -6.49 1.65
N VAL A 207 2.32 -7.18 0.56
CA VAL A 207 2.84 -8.53 0.31
C VAL A 207 4.27 -8.41 -0.15
N TYR A 208 5.14 -9.34 0.25
CA TYR A 208 6.54 -9.31 -0.19
C TYR A 208 7.07 -10.69 -0.53
N THR A 209 8.05 -10.72 -1.43
CA THR A 209 8.84 -11.91 -1.72
C THR A 209 10.18 -11.86 -1.01
N LEU A 210 10.70 -13.01 -0.60
CA LEU A 210 12.00 -13.20 0.04
C LEU A 210 12.78 -14.32 -0.66
N ASN A 211 14.06 -14.09 -0.91
CA ASN A 211 14.96 -14.91 -1.72
C ASN A 211 14.39 -15.23 -3.12
N GLY A 212 13.40 -14.46 -3.58
CA GLY A 212 12.68 -14.70 -4.82
C GLY A 212 11.74 -15.93 -4.83
N TYR A 213 11.58 -16.65 -3.72
CA TYR A 213 10.75 -17.87 -3.69
C TYR A 213 9.86 -18.06 -2.46
N LEU A 214 10.10 -17.35 -1.36
CA LEU A 214 9.21 -17.30 -0.20
C LEU A 214 8.37 -16.02 -0.22
N THR A 215 7.26 -16.05 0.48
CA THR A 215 6.35 -14.90 0.57
C THR A 215 5.66 -14.84 1.91
N CYS A 216 5.42 -13.61 2.35
CA CYS A 216 4.70 -13.25 3.56
C CYS A 216 4.07 -11.85 3.39
N THR A 217 3.43 -11.37 4.44
CA THR A 217 2.91 -10.00 4.56
C THR A 217 3.74 -9.21 5.57
N GLY A 218 3.73 -7.89 5.46
CA GLY A 218 4.17 -7.00 6.52
C GLY A 218 3.56 -5.61 6.37
N ALA A 219 3.97 -4.69 7.25
CA ALA A 219 3.49 -3.31 7.20
C ALA A 219 4.60 -2.31 7.54
N LEU A 220 4.58 -1.14 6.89
CA LEU A 220 5.38 -0.01 7.35
C LEU A 220 4.85 0.49 8.70
N ILE A 221 5.78 0.80 9.60
CA ILE A 221 5.49 1.20 10.97
C ILE A 221 6.14 2.54 11.29
N ASN A 222 5.36 3.43 11.91
CA ASN A 222 5.79 4.76 12.31
C ASN A 222 6.78 4.70 13.49
N ASN A 223 7.56 5.76 13.67
CA ASN A 223 8.47 5.94 14.80
C ASN A 223 8.27 7.33 15.39
N THR A 224 8.73 7.57 16.63
CA THR A 224 8.46 8.83 17.34
C THR A 224 9.08 10.09 16.72
N ALA A 225 10.00 9.95 15.75
CA ALA A 225 10.48 11.06 14.94
C ALA A 225 9.54 11.42 13.76
N GLN A 226 8.60 10.54 13.40
CA GLN A 226 7.66 10.71 12.28
C GLN A 226 8.36 11.14 10.98
N ASP A 227 9.53 10.55 10.72
CA ASP A 227 10.45 10.96 9.65
C ASP A 227 10.28 10.17 8.35
N GLY A 228 9.35 9.21 8.32
CA GLY A 228 9.15 8.33 7.18
C GLY A 228 10.28 7.31 6.96
N THR A 229 11.11 7.02 7.98
CA THR A 229 12.07 5.91 7.90
C THR A 229 11.31 4.60 7.60
N PRO A 230 11.65 3.85 6.53
CA PRO A 230 10.86 2.72 6.02
C PRO A 230 11.07 1.44 6.83
N TYR A 231 10.79 1.50 8.13
CA TYR A 231 10.71 0.32 8.98
C TYR A 231 9.50 -0.52 8.59
N PHE A 232 9.76 -1.78 8.25
CA PHE A 232 8.77 -2.77 7.82
C PHE A 232 8.72 -3.92 8.81
N LEU A 233 7.58 -4.08 9.47
CA LEU A 233 7.32 -5.15 10.44
C LEU A 233 6.79 -6.39 9.72
N THR A 234 7.36 -7.54 10.04
CA THR A 234 6.88 -8.87 9.60
C THR A 234 7.18 -9.92 10.67
N ALA A 235 6.97 -11.20 10.36
CA ALA A 235 7.17 -12.31 11.28
C ALA A 235 8.59 -12.90 11.20
N ASN A 236 9.11 -13.42 12.32
CA ASN A 236 10.43 -14.06 12.36
C ASN A 236 10.44 -15.37 11.55
N HIS A 237 9.40 -16.18 11.65
CA HIS A 237 9.31 -17.45 10.92
C HIS A 237 9.31 -17.26 9.40
N CYS A 238 8.98 -16.07 8.88
CA CYS A 238 9.09 -15.72 7.44
C CYS A 238 10.53 -15.80 6.89
N GLY A 239 11.54 -15.88 7.77
CA GLY A 239 12.91 -16.19 7.38
C GLY A 239 13.75 -14.99 6.96
N VAL A 240 13.32 -13.77 7.31
CA VAL A 240 14.13 -12.56 7.15
C VAL A 240 15.28 -12.61 8.17
N THR A 241 16.50 -12.71 7.65
CA THR A 241 17.73 -12.75 8.43
C THR A 241 18.73 -11.77 7.83
N SER A 242 19.87 -11.55 8.48
CA SER A 242 20.98 -10.76 7.93
C SER A 242 21.61 -11.34 6.66
N SER A 243 21.20 -12.54 6.23
CA SER A 243 21.67 -13.17 4.99
C SER A 243 20.60 -13.22 3.90
N SER A 244 19.37 -12.78 4.19
CA SER A 244 18.24 -12.80 3.25
C SER A 244 17.50 -11.47 3.16
N ASP A 245 17.71 -10.53 4.08
CA ASP A 245 17.06 -9.22 4.12
C ASP A 245 17.23 -8.39 2.83
N SER A 246 18.40 -8.44 2.20
CA SER A 246 18.68 -7.82 0.89
C SER A 246 17.74 -8.27 -0.23
N SER A 247 17.09 -9.43 -0.06
CA SER A 247 16.24 -10.06 -1.07
C SER A 247 14.77 -9.71 -1.00
N ILE A 248 14.37 -8.87 -0.04
CA ILE A 248 12.99 -8.43 0.07
C ILE A 248 12.59 -7.61 -1.15
N VAL A 249 11.45 -7.96 -1.74
CA VAL A 249 10.72 -7.11 -2.69
C VAL A 249 9.28 -6.99 -2.20
N VAL A 250 8.91 -5.79 -1.74
CA VAL A 250 7.55 -5.48 -1.25
C VAL A 250 6.72 -4.93 -2.39
N TYR A 251 5.47 -5.38 -2.49
CA TYR A 251 4.47 -4.90 -3.45
C TYR A 251 3.42 -4.08 -2.70
N TRP A 252 3.28 -2.82 -3.11
CA TRP A 252 2.34 -1.87 -2.55
C TRP A 252 1.05 -1.84 -3.37
N ASN A 253 -0.04 -1.45 -2.72
CA ASN A 253 -1.35 -1.27 -3.34
C ASN A 253 -1.83 -2.45 -4.21
N HIS A 254 -1.42 -3.66 -3.84
CA HIS A 254 -1.88 -4.90 -4.46
C HIS A 254 -3.25 -5.30 -3.89
N GLN A 255 -4.32 -4.66 -4.34
CA GLN A 255 -5.70 -4.98 -3.95
C GLN A 255 -6.61 -5.10 -5.16
N ASN A 256 -7.76 -5.74 -4.98
CA ASN A 256 -8.77 -5.81 -6.01
C ASN A 256 -9.37 -4.41 -6.25
N SER A 257 -9.68 -4.08 -7.51
CA SER A 257 -10.13 -2.74 -7.89
C SER A 257 -11.60 -2.45 -7.54
N TYR A 258 -12.34 -3.48 -7.11
CA TYR A 258 -13.74 -3.39 -6.72
C TYR A 258 -14.03 -4.37 -5.58
N CYS A 259 -15.07 -4.10 -4.80
CA CYS A 259 -15.49 -4.99 -3.72
C CYS A 259 -16.16 -6.23 -4.30
N ARG A 260 -15.54 -7.41 -4.13
CA ARG A 260 -16.19 -8.69 -4.42
C ARG A 260 -16.98 -9.11 -3.20
N ALA A 261 -18.20 -9.59 -3.42
CA ALA A 261 -19.09 -9.97 -2.32
C ALA A 261 -18.46 -11.10 -1.48
N PRO A 262 -18.23 -10.92 -0.17
CA PRO A 262 -17.67 -11.96 0.69
C PRO A 262 -18.52 -13.24 0.64
N GLY A 263 -17.86 -14.39 0.61
CA GLY A 263 -18.47 -15.72 0.45
C GLY A 263 -18.86 -16.09 -0.99
N SER A 264 -18.83 -15.17 -1.94
CA SER A 264 -19.16 -15.45 -3.35
C SER A 264 -18.02 -16.17 -4.08
N GLY A 265 -18.36 -16.84 -5.20
CA GLY A 265 -17.36 -17.42 -6.10
C GLY A 265 -16.40 -16.38 -6.69
N ASP A 266 -16.82 -15.12 -6.83
CA ASP A 266 -15.96 -14.03 -7.30
C ASP A 266 -14.89 -13.68 -6.25
N SER A 267 -15.27 -13.56 -4.97
CA SER A 267 -14.30 -13.31 -3.89
C SER A 267 -13.28 -14.45 -3.74
N GLY A 268 -13.69 -15.69 -3.99
CA GLY A 268 -12.79 -16.86 -4.01
C GLY A 268 -12.03 -17.05 -5.31
N GLY A 269 -12.36 -16.26 -6.33
CA GLY A 269 -11.77 -16.31 -7.66
C GLY A 269 -10.57 -15.39 -7.81
N ASN A 270 -10.14 -15.22 -9.06
CA ASN A 270 -9.01 -14.38 -9.40
C ASN A 270 -9.33 -12.90 -9.18
N GLY A 271 -8.41 -12.16 -8.56
CA GLY A 271 -8.48 -10.71 -8.51
C GLY A 271 -7.67 -10.02 -9.60
N ASN A 272 -7.81 -8.70 -9.65
CA ASN A 272 -7.19 -7.84 -10.65
C ASN A 272 -6.14 -6.88 -10.06
N GLY A 273 -5.58 -7.18 -8.88
CA GLY A 273 -4.57 -6.34 -8.23
C GLY A 273 -3.29 -6.18 -9.06
N SER A 274 -2.67 -5.01 -8.99
CA SER A 274 -1.40 -4.73 -9.67
C SER A 274 -0.20 -5.11 -8.81
N PHE A 275 0.89 -5.53 -9.45
CA PHE A 275 2.21 -5.72 -8.83
C PHE A 275 3.23 -4.66 -9.29
N SER A 276 2.78 -3.59 -9.95
CA SER A 276 3.66 -2.58 -10.57
C SER A 276 4.28 -1.60 -9.59
N GLN A 277 3.77 -1.52 -8.36
CA GLN A 277 4.27 -0.63 -7.31
C GLN A 277 5.06 -1.44 -6.31
N PHE A 278 6.37 -1.22 -6.23
CA PHE A 278 7.24 -2.04 -5.39
C PHE A 278 8.43 -1.29 -4.81
N THR A 279 9.04 -1.89 -3.80
CA THR A 279 10.33 -1.46 -3.21
C THR A 279 11.19 -2.70 -3.01
N SER A 280 12.49 -2.60 -3.32
CA SER A 280 13.43 -3.74 -3.30
C SER A 280 14.65 -3.45 -2.42
N GLY A 281 15.08 -4.49 -1.71
CA GLY A 281 16.18 -4.45 -0.75
C GLY A 281 15.74 -4.01 0.64
N SER A 282 16.35 -4.61 1.65
CA SER A 282 16.20 -4.18 3.04
C SER A 282 17.42 -4.52 3.89
N THR A 283 17.44 -4.05 5.13
CA THR A 283 18.41 -4.45 6.16
C THR A 283 17.67 -4.80 7.45
N MET A 284 17.87 -6.02 7.95
CA MET A 284 17.26 -6.47 9.18
C MET A 284 17.77 -5.64 10.37
N ARG A 285 16.85 -5.07 11.13
CA ARG A 285 17.13 -4.19 12.28
C ARG A 285 16.99 -4.92 13.60
N ALA A 286 15.91 -5.68 13.76
CA ALA A 286 15.66 -6.45 14.97
C ALA A 286 14.87 -7.72 14.66
N THR A 287 15.12 -8.79 15.39
CA THR A 287 14.33 -10.02 15.27
C THR A 287 14.25 -10.74 16.61
N ARG A 288 13.13 -11.42 16.87
CA ARG A 288 12.98 -12.24 18.07
C ARG A 288 11.96 -13.35 17.85
N SER A 289 12.42 -14.59 17.97
CA SER A 289 11.59 -15.78 17.84
C SER A 289 10.54 -15.90 18.95
N TYR A 290 10.84 -15.39 20.15
CA TYR A 290 9.94 -15.45 21.32
C TYR A 290 8.54 -14.85 21.07
N THR A 291 8.46 -13.73 20.34
CA THR A 291 7.18 -13.12 19.91
C THR A 291 7.06 -13.11 18.40
N ASP A 292 7.81 -13.98 17.74
CA ASP A 292 7.86 -14.18 16.29
C ASP A 292 7.89 -12.89 15.44
N PHE A 293 8.67 -11.88 15.81
CA PHE A 293 8.72 -10.62 15.04
C PHE A 293 10.06 -10.45 14.34
N THR A 294 10.03 -9.76 13.20
CA THR A 294 11.22 -9.18 12.56
C THR A 294 10.89 -7.77 12.08
N LEU A 295 11.77 -6.83 12.41
CA LEU A 295 11.77 -5.48 11.89
C LEU A 295 12.93 -5.36 10.90
N THR A 296 12.63 -4.94 9.68
CA THR A 296 13.63 -4.60 8.65
C THR A 296 13.45 -3.14 8.24
N GLU A 297 14.49 -2.52 7.71
CA GLU A 297 14.42 -1.20 7.10
C GLU A 297 14.62 -1.35 5.60
N LEU A 298 13.65 -0.90 4.80
CA LEU A 298 13.77 -0.99 3.34
C LEU A 298 14.88 -0.09 2.83
N SER A 299 15.61 -0.52 1.80
CA SER A 299 16.78 0.18 1.26
C SER A 299 16.46 1.50 0.54
N SER A 300 15.20 1.90 0.52
CA SER A 300 14.71 3.20 0.04
C SER A 300 13.28 3.40 0.53
N THR A 301 12.88 4.64 0.76
CA THR A 301 11.47 4.99 0.96
C THR A 301 10.65 4.58 -0.27
N PRO A 302 9.41 4.09 -0.09
CA PRO A 302 8.50 3.89 -1.22
C PRO A 302 8.34 5.18 -2.04
N ASN A 303 8.05 5.04 -3.33
CA ASN A 303 7.77 6.19 -4.17
C ASN A 303 6.56 6.96 -3.59
N SER A 304 6.68 8.28 -3.44
CA SER A 304 5.61 9.11 -2.89
C SER A 304 4.32 9.02 -3.70
N SER A 305 4.38 8.73 -5.01
CA SER A 305 3.20 8.52 -5.85
C SER A 305 2.42 7.24 -5.52
N TYR A 306 2.96 6.37 -4.65
CA TYR A 306 2.26 5.19 -4.17
C TYR A 306 1.40 5.51 -2.93
N GLU A 307 1.51 6.72 -2.36
CA GLU A 307 0.73 7.17 -1.20
C GLU A 307 0.75 6.16 -0.02
N VAL A 308 1.91 5.55 0.21
CA VAL A 308 2.10 4.56 1.29
C VAL A 308 2.19 5.29 2.64
N SER A 309 1.42 4.80 3.62
CA SER A 309 1.42 5.29 5.00
C SER A 309 2.30 4.43 5.91
N TYR A 310 2.52 4.90 7.14
CA TYR A 310 3.31 4.25 8.18
C TYR A 310 2.40 4.06 9.38
N SER A 311 1.96 2.82 9.62
CA SER A 311 0.99 2.50 10.66
C SER A 311 1.49 2.89 12.05
N GLY A 312 0.56 3.39 12.87
CA GLY A 312 0.79 3.62 14.30
C GLY A 312 0.99 2.31 15.08
N TRP A 313 1.38 2.42 16.34
CA TRP A 313 1.57 1.28 17.23
C TRP A 313 1.15 1.55 18.66
N SER A 314 0.78 0.48 19.37
CA SER A 314 0.35 0.51 20.76
C SER A 314 1.09 -0.58 21.55
N ARG A 315 1.75 -0.15 22.61
CA ARG A 315 2.48 -1.00 23.56
C ARG A 315 1.62 -1.39 24.75
N ALA A 316 0.30 -1.28 24.65
CA ALA A 316 -0.58 -1.63 25.75
C ALA A 316 -0.54 -3.14 26.02
N SER A 317 -0.71 -3.54 27.29
CA SER A 317 -0.78 -4.95 27.68
C SER A 317 -2.12 -5.60 27.30
N SER A 318 -3.11 -4.81 26.89
CA SER A 318 -4.43 -5.22 26.39
C SER A 318 -4.75 -4.47 25.10
N ALA A 319 -5.56 -5.06 24.22
CA ALA A 319 -6.01 -4.44 22.97
C ALA A 319 -7.54 -4.54 22.86
N SER A 320 -8.19 -3.47 22.41
CA SER A 320 -9.57 -3.51 21.93
C SER A 320 -9.63 -4.14 20.54
N VAL A 321 -10.80 -4.67 20.14
CA VAL A 321 -11.01 -5.22 18.80
C VAL A 321 -10.85 -4.12 17.76
N GLY A 322 -9.97 -4.35 16.79
CA GLY A 322 -9.77 -3.54 15.58
C GLY A 322 -9.92 -4.40 14.34
N ALA A 323 -8.85 -4.52 13.55
CA ALA A 323 -8.82 -5.32 12.33
C ALA A 323 -7.47 -5.99 12.10
N GLY A 324 -7.45 -7.05 11.27
CA GLY A 324 -6.27 -7.55 10.60
C GLY A 324 -6.30 -7.17 9.12
N ILE A 325 -5.22 -6.61 8.59
CA ILE A 325 -5.09 -6.29 7.15
C ILE A 325 -3.94 -7.10 6.59
N HIS A 326 -4.20 -7.92 5.58
CA HIS A 326 -3.26 -8.99 5.19
C HIS A 326 -3.36 -9.40 3.72
N HIS A 327 -2.41 -10.24 3.27
CA HIS A 327 -2.43 -10.84 1.92
C HIS A 327 -2.52 -12.38 2.02
N PRO A 328 -3.73 -12.95 2.04
CA PRO A 328 -3.93 -14.38 2.09
C PRO A 328 -3.54 -15.01 0.74
N SER A 329 -2.82 -16.13 0.77
CA SER A 329 -2.41 -16.90 -0.41
C SER A 329 -1.64 -16.09 -1.48
N THR A 330 -0.91 -15.03 -1.08
CA THR A 330 -0.27 -14.03 -1.98
C THR A 330 -1.22 -13.22 -2.86
N ALA A 331 -2.52 -13.32 -2.60
CA ALA A 331 -3.56 -12.67 -3.38
C ALA A 331 -3.71 -11.19 -2.97
N GLU A 332 -4.73 -10.56 -3.54
CA GLU A 332 -5.11 -9.20 -3.24
C GLU A 332 -5.31 -8.97 -1.74
N LYS A 333 -4.97 -7.76 -1.29
CA LYS A 333 -5.09 -7.33 0.10
C LYS A 333 -6.52 -7.47 0.61
N ARG A 334 -6.64 -8.04 1.81
CA ARG A 334 -7.90 -8.27 2.51
C ARG A 334 -7.91 -7.63 3.89
N ILE A 335 -9.11 -7.42 4.43
CA ILE A 335 -9.33 -7.01 5.82
C ILE A 335 -10.18 -8.05 6.54
N SER A 336 -9.97 -8.23 7.84
CA SER A 336 -10.71 -9.17 8.69
C SER A 336 -10.92 -8.56 10.07
N PHE A 337 -12.07 -8.85 10.69
CA PHE A 337 -12.51 -8.23 11.94
C PHE A 337 -12.59 -9.30 13.01
N PRO A 338 -11.86 -9.15 14.13
CA PRO A 338 -11.95 -10.09 15.23
C PRO A 338 -13.33 -10.07 15.91
N ASP A 339 -13.77 -11.20 16.43
CA ASP A 339 -14.81 -11.24 17.49
C ASP A 339 -14.19 -10.85 18.84
N TYR A 340 -12.99 -11.37 19.12
CA TYR A 340 -12.21 -10.99 20.30
C TYR A 340 -10.71 -10.97 20.03
N ILE A 341 -10.01 -10.23 20.88
CA ILE A 341 -8.56 -10.24 21.03
C ILE A 341 -8.26 -10.46 22.50
N SER A 342 -7.49 -11.49 22.83
CA SER A 342 -7.11 -11.79 24.22
C SER A 342 -5.62 -12.05 24.38
N ALA A 343 -5.03 -11.54 25.45
CA ALA A 343 -3.62 -11.79 25.75
C ALA A 343 -3.42 -13.22 26.26
N SER A 344 -2.52 -13.98 25.64
CA SER A 344 -2.10 -15.31 26.07
C SER A 344 -0.57 -15.44 25.96
N GLY A 345 0.13 -15.18 27.08
CA GLY A 345 1.59 -15.22 27.12
C GLY A 345 2.22 -14.27 26.08
N GLU A 346 2.93 -14.86 25.13
CA GLU A 346 3.65 -14.20 24.04
C GLU A 346 2.76 -13.71 22.90
N TYR A 347 1.52 -14.20 22.82
CA TYR A 347 0.64 -14.03 21.67
C TYR A 347 -0.71 -13.41 22.03
N TRP A 348 -1.25 -12.61 21.12
CA TRP A 348 -2.66 -12.30 21.07
C TRP A 348 -3.37 -13.48 20.44
N ASN A 349 -4.33 -14.04 21.15
CA ASN A 349 -5.25 -15.02 20.62
C ASN A 349 -6.44 -14.28 20.00
N VAL A 350 -6.69 -14.56 18.72
CA VAL A 350 -7.65 -13.85 17.88
C VAL A 350 -8.60 -14.85 17.24
N ASN A 351 -9.90 -14.62 17.39
CA ASN A 351 -10.95 -15.31 16.64
C ASN A 351 -11.67 -14.28 15.77
N TRP A 352 -12.16 -14.68 14.59
CA TRP A 352 -12.67 -13.78 13.56
C TRP A 352 -14.20 -13.79 13.52
N SER A 353 -14.81 -12.60 13.59
CA SER A 353 -16.24 -12.43 13.32
C SER A 353 -16.53 -12.29 11.82
N GLU A 354 -15.63 -11.61 11.09
CA GLU A 354 -15.70 -11.45 9.65
C GLU A 354 -14.32 -11.62 8.99
N GLY A 355 -14.26 -12.34 7.88
CA GLY A 355 -13.00 -12.70 7.24
C GLY A 355 -12.21 -13.76 8.02
N THR A 356 -10.93 -13.93 7.67
CA THR A 356 -10.02 -14.92 8.27
C THR A 356 -8.59 -14.61 7.83
N THR A 357 -7.61 -15.46 8.13
CA THR A 357 -6.27 -15.43 7.52
C THR A 357 -5.96 -16.74 6.80
N GLU A 358 -4.94 -16.76 5.96
CA GLU A 358 -4.49 -17.95 5.23
C GLU A 358 -2.95 -17.94 5.10
N PRO A 359 -2.31 -19.06 4.67
CA PRO A 359 -0.89 -19.04 4.34
C PRO A 359 -0.53 -17.86 3.43
N GLY A 360 0.52 -17.11 3.77
CA GLY A 360 0.88 -15.84 3.11
C GLY A 360 0.50 -14.59 3.93
N SER A 361 -0.53 -14.67 4.78
CA SER A 361 -0.88 -13.59 5.72
C SER A 361 0.18 -13.42 6.82
N SER A 362 1.03 -14.42 7.06
CA SER A 362 2.12 -14.38 8.05
C SER A 362 2.88 -13.06 8.04
N GLY A 363 3.05 -12.44 9.20
CA GLY A 363 3.67 -11.13 9.39
C GLY A 363 2.73 -9.93 9.23
N SER A 364 1.46 -10.14 8.84
CA SER A 364 0.48 -9.05 8.74
C SER A 364 0.19 -8.40 10.11
N PRO A 365 -0.07 -7.09 10.14
CA PRO A 365 -0.41 -6.40 11.39
C PRO A 365 -1.80 -6.79 11.94
N LEU A 366 -1.90 -6.85 13.26
CA LEU A 366 -3.15 -6.74 14.00
C LEU A 366 -3.25 -5.35 14.60
N TYR A 367 -4.35 -4.67 14.34
CA TYR A 367 -4.66 -3.35 14.86
C TYR A 367 -5.64 -3.44 16.03
N ASP A 368 -5.46 -2.57 17.03
CA ASP A 368 -6.47 -2.32 18.05
C ASP A 368 -7.60 -1.42 17.51
N GLY A 369 -8.64 -1.21 18.31
CA GLY A 369 -9.77 -0.34 17.96
C GLY A 369 -9.41 1.16 17.84
N ASN A 370 -8.18 1.56 18.15
CA ASN A 370 -7.66 2.91 17.89
C ASN A 370 -6.75 2.94 16.66
N HIS A 371 -6.79 1.89 15.82
CA HIS A 371 -6.05 1.81 14.56
C HIS A 371 -4.52 1.74 14.74
N ARG A 372 -4.06 1.16 15.86
CA ARG A 372 -2.64 1.02 16.16
C ARG A 372 -2.22 -0.45 16.13
N ILE A 373 -1.07 -0.74 15.51
CA ILE A 373 -0.49 -2.09 15.52
C ILE A 373 -0.19 -2.51 16.96
N VAL A 374 -0.70 -3.68 17.36
CA VAL A 374 -0.42 -4.32 18.65
C VAL A 374 0.42 -5.60 18.52
N GLY A 375 0.62 -6.08 17.29
CA GLY A 375 1.35 -7.29 16.98
C GLY A 375 1.28 -7.66 15.51
N GLN A 376 1.92 -8.78 15.16
CA GLN A 376 1.97 -9.30 13.79
C GLN A 376 1.66 -10.80 13.75
N LEU A 377 1.02 -11.27 12.66
CA LEU A 377 0.56 -12.66 12.56
C LEU A 377 1.74 -13.61 12.58
N CYS A 378 1.72 -14.56 13.52
CA CYS A 378 2.69 -15.65 13.59
C CYS A 378 2.13 -16.88 12.91
N CYS A 379 0.98 -17.35 13.38
CA CYS A 379 0.45 -18.64 13.00
C CYS A 379 -1.01 -18.78 13.41
N GLY A 380 -1.61 -19.89 13.02
CA GLY A 380 -2.96 -20.26 13.39
C GLY A 380 -3.51 -21.28 12.42
N SER A 381 -4.74 -21.69 12.68
CA SER A 381 -5.46 -22.67 11.85
C SER A 381 -6.74 -22.08 11.27
N ALA A 382 -6.97 -20.78 11.43
CA ALA A 382 -8.11 -20.11 10.84
C ALA A 382 -8.10 -20.30 9.32
N ALA A 383 -9.27 -20.51 8.73
CA ALA A 383 -9.46 -20.57 7.30
C ALA A 383 -10.94 -20.36 6.99
N CYS A 384 -11.30 -20.14 5.72
CA CYS A 384 -12.71 -20.14 5.35
C CYS A 384 -13.37 -21.48 5.69
N GLY A 385 -14.39 -21.44 6.57
CA GLY A 385 -15.06 -22.63 7.10
C GLY A 385 -14.38 -23.29 8.30
N ASN A 386 -13.29 -22.72 8.82
CA ASN A 386 -12.62 -23.15 10.05
C ASN A 386 -12.44 -21.96 11.01
N ASP A 387 -13.24 -21.97 12.07
CA ASP A 387 -13.28 -20.93 13.11
C ASP A 387 -12.20 -21.12 14.21
N SER A 388 -11.10 -21.79 13.87
CA SER A 388 -9.94 -21.88 14.77
C SER A 388 -9.27 -20.53 14.93
N ASN A 389 -8.57 -20.33 16.04
CA ASN A 389 -7.94 -19.05 16.32
C ASN A 389 -6.63 -18.86 15.54
N ASP A 390 -6.31 -17.59 15.31
CA ASP A 390 -4.98 -17.12 14.94
C ASP A 390 -4.24 -16.52 16.13
N TYR A 391 -2.92 -16.47 16.00
CA TYR A 391 -1.98 -16.01 17.01
C TYR A 391 -1.09 -14.92 16.44
N TYR A 392 -1.18 -13.72 17.02
CA TYR A 392 -0.33 -12.59 16.66
C TYR A 392 0.70 -12.36 17.75
N GLY A 393 1.97 -12.26 17.41
CA GLY A 393 3.01 -11.98 18.41
C GLY A 393 2.75 -10.65 19.11
N ARG A 394 2.74 -10.62 20.44
CA ARG A 394 2.58 -9.40 21.26
C ARG A 394 3.86 -8.57 21.29
N SER A 395 4.50 -8.43 20.13
CA SER A 395 5.84 -7.86 19.96
C SER A 395 5.94 -6.42 20.46
N MET A 396 4.89 -5.61 20.23
CA MET A 396 4.82 -4.22 20.69
C MET A 396 4.91 -4.10 22.22
N TYR A 397 4.37 -5.07 22.96
CA TYR A 397 4.46 -5.10 24.42
C TYR A 397 5.72 -5.86 24.89
N ASN A 398 5.83 -7.13 24.51
CA ASN A 398 6.80 -8.10 25.06
C ASN A 398 8.22 -7.98 24.47
N SER A 399 8.38 -7.32 23.31
CA SER A 399 9.65 -7.21 22.57
C SER A 399 10.07 -5.77 22.31
N TRP A 400 9.65 -4.84 23.16
CA TRP A 400 10.05 -3.44 23.03
C TRP A 400 11.39 -3.11 23.66
N THR A 401 11.70 -3.76 24.78
CA THR A 401 12.95 -3.55 25.51
C THR A 401 13.90 -4.71 25.24
N GLY A 402 15.19 -4.41 25.15
CA GLY A 402 16.23 -5.41 24.88
C GLY A 402 17.42 -4.76 24.20
N SER A 403 18.26 -5.57 23.55
CA SER A 403 19.29 -5.05 22.64
C SER A 403 18.64 -4.53 21.36
N SER A 404 19.32 -3.64 20.63
CA SER A 404 18.83 -3.12 19.35
C SER A 404 18.49 -4.23 18.35
N GLY A 405 19.28 -5.31 18.31
CA GLY A 405 19.03 -6.45 17.43
C GLY A 405 17.84 -7.35 17.82
N SER A 406 17.19 -7.12 18.97
CA SER A 406 16.09 -7.97 19.47
C SER A 406 14.90 -7.19 20.02
N SER A 407 14.89 -5.86 19.87
CA SER A 407 13.87 -4.99 20.45
C SER A 407 13.36 -3.95 19.46
N LEU A 408 12.06 -3.66 19.53
CA LEU A 408 11.40 -2.65 18.71
C LEU A 408 11.67 -1.22 19.20
N GLY A 409 11.76 -1.00 20.51
CA GLY A 409 11.87 0.34 21.08
C GLY A 409 13.14 1.09 20.68
N SER A 410 14.22 0.36 20.39
CA SER A 410 15.47 0.96 19.88
C SER A 410 15.31 1.64 18.52
N TRP A 411 14.28 1.27 17.75
CA TRP A 411 14.04 1.74 16.39
C TRP A 411 12.77 2.58 16.28
N LEU A 412 11.73 2.23 17.05
CA LEU A 412 10.42 2.90 16.99
C LEU A 412 10.31 4.09 17.94
N ASP A 413 11.19 4.22 18.94
CA ASP A 413 11.32 5.42 19.77
C ASP A 413 12.77 5.95 19.77
N PRO A 414 13.32 6.36 18.61
CA PRO A 414 14.71 6.79 18.50
C PRO A 414 15.00 8.07 19.31
N LEU A 415 13.96 8.84 19.65
CA LEU A 415 14.05 10.06 20.44
C LEU A 415 13.94 9.83 21.96
N GLY A 416 13.67 8.60 22.40
CA GLY A 416 13.53 8.27 23.82
C GLY A 416 12.38 9.01 24.50
N THR A 417 11.28 9.25 23.77
CA THR A 417 10.10 9.98 24.25
C THR A 417 9.35 9.23 25.34
N GLY A 418 9.48 7.90 25.41
CA GLY A 418 8.73 7.06 26.33
C GLY A 418 7.24 6.93 25.99
N GLN A 419 6.83 7.31 24.79
CA GLN A 419 5.45 7.15 24.33
C GLN A 419 5.02 5.67 24.36
N THR A 420 3.81 5.43 24.85
CA THR A 420 3.20 4.09 24.88
C THR A 420 2.38 3.78 23.64
N THR A 421 2.01 4.82 22.89
CA THR A 421 1.24 4.75 21.65
C THR A 421 1.70 5.82 20.69
N LEU A 422 1.57 5.56 19.39
CA LEU A 422 1.77 6.50 18.31
C LEU A 422 0.75 6.23 17.19
N ASP A 423 0.22 7.27 16.58
CA ASP A 423 -0.77 7.15 15.49
C ASP A 423 -0.11 6.99 14.12
N THR A 424 -0.92 6.59 13.14
CA THR A 424 -0.50 6.42 11.74
C THR A 424 0.04 7.74 11.19
N TYR A 425 1.22 7.68 10.59
CA TYR A 425 1.81 8.80 9.85
C TYR A 425 1.60 8.59 8.36
N ASN A 426 0.92 9.54 7.73
CA ASN A 426 0.62 9.49 6.31
C ASN A 426 1.31 10.67 5.58
N PRO A 427 2.55 10.48 5.08
CA PRO A 427 3.28 11.55 4.39
C PRO A 427 2.63 11.93 3.05
N GLY A 428 1.78 11.06 2.49
CA GLY A 428 1.05 11.28 1.25
C GLY A 428 -0.40 11.74 1.45
N ALA A 429 -0.89 11.86 2.69
CA ALA A 429 -2.21 12.40 2.95
C ALA A 429 -2.25 13.85 2.49
N LEU A 430 -2.90 14.09 1.36
CA LEU A 430 -3.43 15.41 1.09
C LEU A 430 -4.38 15.75 2.24
N PRO A 431 -4.24 16.92 2.87
CA PRO A 431 -5.04 17.27 4.03
C PRO A 431 -6.53 17.16 3.70
N ILE A 432 -7.29 16.51 4.58
CA ILE A 432 -8.75 16.57 4.55
C ILE A 432 -9.20 17.86 5.22
N GLY A 433 -10.46 18.20 5.03
CA GLY A 433 -10.98 19.52 5.32
C GLY A 433 -12.46 19.57 4.97
N ALA A 434 -13.12 20.65 5.37
CA ALA A 434 -14.55 20.78 5.21
C ALA A 434 -14.91 21.06 3.76
N CYS A 435 -15.85 20.25 3.26
CA CYS A 435 -16.48 20.42 1.97
C CYS A 435 -17.94 20.81 2.18
N CYS A 436 -18.26 22.07 1.90
CA CYS A 436 -19.61 22.60 2.00
C CYS A 436 -20.38 22.28 0.71
N ILE A 437 -21.45 21.51 0.80
CA ILE A 437 -22.25 21.07 -0.34
C ILE A 437 -23.57 21.83 -0.34
N GLY A 438 -23.74 22.72 -1.32
CA GLY A 438 -24.93 23.56 -1.46
C GLY A 438 -25.05 24.64 -0.37
N THR A 439 -26.19 25.33 -0.32
CA THR A 439 -26.49 26.41 0.64
C THR A 439 -27.17 25.93 1.92
N SER A 440 -27.38 24.62 2.07
CA SER A 440 -28.18 24.01 3.15
C SER A 440 -27.35 23.52 4.36
N GLY A 441 -26.09 23.99 4.50
CA GLY A 441 -25.23 23.61 5.62
C GLY A 441 -24.75 22.14 5.63
N SER A 442 -24.94 21.41 4.53
CA SER A 442 -24.45 20.03 4.42
C SER A 442 -22.94 20.03 4.25
N CYS A 443 -22.24 19.43 5.21
CA CYS A 443 -20.79 19.35 5.20
C CYS A 443 -20.29 17.92 5.39
N ILE A 444 -19.23 17.59 4.66
CA ILE A 444 -18.43 16.39 4.87
C ILE A 444 -16.95 16.78 4.93
N GLN A 445 -16.17 16.04 5.71
CA GLN A 445 -14.72 16.13 5.59
C GLN A 445 -14.24 15.13 4.54
N ILE A 446 -13.65 15.65 3.48
CA ILE A 446 -13.17 14.86 2.34
C ILE A 446 -11.87 15.48 1.82
N ARG A 447 -11.27 15.02 0.73
CA ARG A 447 -10.11 15.68 0.09
C ARG A 447 -10.59 16.80 -0.84
N GLU A 448 -9.79 17.85 -1.01
CA GLU A 448 -10.08 18.99 -1.90
C GLU A 448 -10.58 18.54 -3.29
N ALA A 449 -9.84 17.64 -3.94
CA ALA A 449 -10.19 17.16 -5.28
C ALA A 449 -11.59 16.52 -5.34
N ASN A 450 -11.97 15.74 -4.33
CA ASN A 450 -13.28 15.11 -4.25
C ASN A 450 -14.37 16.14 -3.93
N CYS A 451 -14.06 17.13 -3.08
CA CYS A 451 -14.98 18.22 -2.78
C CYS A 451 -15.32 19.01 -4.04
N LEU A 452 -14.31 19.44 -4.79
CA LEU A 452 -14.46 20.21 -6.02
C LEU A 452 -15.15 19.38 -7.12
N ALA A 453 -14.82 18.09 -7.24
CA ALA A 453 -15.48 17.19 -8.19
C ALA A 453 -16.96 16.96 -7.86
N GLY A 454 -17.32 16.95 -6.57
CA GLY A 454 -18.70 16.88 -6.08
C GLY A 454 -19.47 18.20 -6.17
N GLY A 455 -18.86 19.27 -6.68
CA GLY A 455 -19.47 20.60 -6.76
C GLY A 455 -19.60 21.31 -5.41
N GLY A 456 -18.88 20.85 -4.38
CA GLY A 456 -18.81 21.49 -3.08
C GLY A 456 -17.75 22.60 -3.03
N THR A 457 -17.84 23.43 -2.00
CA THR A 457 -16.87 24.48 -1.68
C THR A 457 -15.91 23.97 -0.63
N TRP A 458 -14.62 23.98 -0.96
CA TRP A 458 -13.57 23.51 -0.08
C TRP A 458 -13.09 24.63 0.85
N MET A 459 -13.07 24.38 2.15
CA MET A 459 -12.74 25.39 3.18
C MET A 459 -11.27 25.39 3.61
N GLY A 460 -10.45 24.53 3.01
CA GLY A 460 -9.02 24.43 3.27
C GLY A 460 -8.61 23.16 3.99
N ALA A 461 -7.30 22.95 4.08
CA ALA A 461 -6.71 21.87 4.85
C ALA A 461 -7.07 21.98 6.35
N ASP A 462 -7.39 20.84 6.97
CA ASP A 462 -7.71 20.67 8.40
C ASP A 462 -8.90 21.51 8.90
N SER A 463 -9.67 22.10 7.98
CA SER A 463 -10.80 22.95 8.27
C SER A 463 -12.01 22.08 8.66
N ASP A 464 -12.77 22.45 9.69
CA ASP A 464 -13.92 21.65 10.13
C ASP A 464 -15.26 22.14 9.57
N CYS A 465 -16.30 21.31 9.73
CA CYS A 465 -17.62 21.59 9.18
C CYS A 465 -18.36 22.78 9.81
N THR A 466 -17.84 23.37 10.89
CA THR A 466 -18.41 24.61 11.45
C THR A 466 -18.27 25.77 10.48
N LEU A 467 -17.31 25.71 9.56
CA LEU A 467 -17.09 26.71 8.51
C LEU A 467 -18.12 26.62 7.36
N CYS A 468 -18.96 25.58 7.35
CA CYS A 468 -19.99 25.37 6.32
C CYS A 468 -21.39 25.77 6.78
N GLU A 469 -21.55 26.19 8.02
CA GLU A 469 -22.82 26.77 8.45
C GLU A 469 -23.01 28.11 7.73
N PRO A 470 -24.16 28.33 7.06
CA PRO A 470 -24.50 29.69 6.66
C PRO A 470 -24.53 30.53 7.94
N GLU A 471 -23.88 31.69 7.92
CA GLU A 471 -24.04 32.71 8.98
C GLU A 471 -25.55 32.80 9.30
N PRO A 472 -25.96 32.64 10.57
CA PRO A 472 -27.36 32.59 10.92
C PRO A 472 -28.02 33.88 10.42
N THR A 473 -28.91 33.77 9.43
CA THR A 473 -29.78 34.88 9.06
C THR A 473 -30.72 35.10 10.24
N CYS A 474 -30.42 36.08 11.07
CA CYS A 474 -31.37 36.64 12.00
C CYS A 474 -32.54 37.19 11.17
N GLU A 475 -33.78 36.81 11.49
CA GLU A 475 -34.97 37.31 10.77
C GLU A 475 -35.08 38.84 10.83
N SER A 476 -34.36 39.48 11.75
CA SER A 476 -34.27 40.92 11.94
C SER A 476 -33.30 41.66 11.01
N ASP A 477 -32.40 40.97 10.29
CA ASP A 477 -31.57 41.58 9.23
C ASP A 477 -32.32 41.52 7.90
N ILE A 478 -33.14 42.55 7.68
CA ILE A 478 -34.03 42.66 6.54
C ILE A 478 -33.25 42.92 5.25
N ASN A 479 -32.07 43.55 5.36
CA ASN A 479 -31.29 43.98 4.21
C ASN A 479 -30.15 43.01 3.82
N GLY A 480 -29.86 42.03 4.68
CA GLY A 480 -28.91 40.93 4.44
C GLY A 480 -27.44 41.34 4.56
N ASP A 481 -27.12 42.37 5.36
CA ASP A 481 -25.74 42.84 5.57
C ASP A 481 -25.02 42.20 6.76
N GLY A 482 -25.68 41.28 7.47
CA GLY A 482 -25.17 40.58 8.65
C GLY A 482 -25.30 41.37 9.96
N TYR A 483 -26.01 42.49 9.98
CA TYR A 483 -26.21 43.30 11.19
C TYR A 483 -27.63 43.82 11.27
N THR A 484 -28.35 43.48 12.34
CA THR A 484 -29.60 44.15 12.67
C THR A 484 -29.32 45.53 13.24
N ASN A 485 -29.58 46.57 12.46
CA ASN A 485 -29.24 47.95 12.78
C ASN A 485 -30.30 48.97 12.31
N VAL A 486 -29.94 50.26 12.31
CA VAL A 486 -30.85 51.34 11.91
C VAL A 486 -31.33 51.18 10.47
N SER A 487 -30.50 50.59 9.60
CA SER A 487 -30.83 50.36 8.19
C SER A 487 -32.03 49.41 8.04
N ASP A 488 -32.11 48.36 8.85
CA ASP A 488 -33.21 47.40 8.89
C ASP A 488 -34.50 48.03 9.41
N LEU A 489 -34.37 48.84 10.47
CA LEU A 489 -35.50 49.58 11.02
C LEU A 489 -36.05 50.61 10.02
N LEU A 490 -35.17 51.25 9.24
CA LEU A 490 -35.58 52.10 8.13
C LEU A 490 -36.24 51.31 6.99
N GLY A 491 -35.81 50.06 6.77
CA GLY A 491 -36.49 49.10 5.90
C GLY A 491 -37.95 48.91 6.28
N ILE A 492 -38.23 48.61 7.56
CA ILE A 492 -39.61 48.50 8.06
C ILE A 492 -40.40 49.78 7.88
N VAL A 493 -39.82 50.92 8.27
CA VAL A 493 -40.51 52.22 8.17
C VAL A 493 -40.81 52.56 6.70
N SER A 494 -39.96 52.16 5.76
CA SER A 494 -40.17 52.40 4.33
C SER A 494 -41.35 51.62 3.75
N GLU A 495 -41.69 50.49 4.35
CA GLU A 495 -42.80 49.61 3.95
C GLU A 495 -43.98 49.65 4.92
N TRP A 496 -44.05 50.67 5.77
CA TRP A 496 -45.06 50.77 6.81
C TRP A 496 -46.49 50.70 6.26
N GLY A 497 -47.28 49.77 6.80
CA GLY A 497 -48.67 49.55 6.39
C GLY A 497 -48.83 48.77 5.08
N ASN A 498 -47.76 48.18 4.55
CA ASN A 498 -47.83 47.24 3.44
C ASN A 498 -48.65 45.99 3.85
N ASN A 499 -49.48 45.51 2.94
CA ASN A 499 -50.31 44.31 3.10
C ASN A 499 -49.96 43.34 1.97
N GLY A 500 -49.16 42.32 2.27
CA GLY A 500 -48.61 41.39 1.30
C GLY A 500 -47.25 40.85 1.73
N SER A 501 -46.69 39.92 0.97
CA SER A 501 -45.35 39.38 1.25
C SER A 501 -44.30 40.49 1.09
N SER A 502 -43.68 40.87 2.20
CA SER A 502 -42.61 41.86 2.28
C SER A 502 -41.50 41.33 3.18
N PRO A 503 -40.21 41.57 2.85
CA PRO A 503 -39.10 41.33 3.77
C PRO A 503 -39.20 42.11 5.10
N ALA A 504 -39.99 43.19 5.13
CA ALA A 504 -40.25 43.98 6.34
C ALA A 504 -41.35 43.41 7.25
N ASP A 505 -42.09 42.39 6.81
CA ASP A 505 -43.04 41.61 7.62
C ASP A 505 -42.29 40.48 8.31
N VAL A 506 -41.53 40.84 9.35
CA VAL A 506 -40.59 39.97 10.04
C VAL A 506 -41.31 38.93 10.90
N ASN A 507 -42.51 39.26 11.40
CA ASN A 507 -43.30 38.32 12.21
C ASN A 507 -44.20 37.39 11.36
N GLY A 508 -44.30 37.64 10.06
CA GLY A 508 -45.04 36.82 9.09
C GLY A 508 -46.57 36.89 9.25
N ASP A 509 -47.10 37.95 9.85
CA ASP A 509 -48.55 38.12 10.06
C ASP A 509 -49.27 38.71 8.84
N GLY A 510 -48.53 39.07 7.79
CA GLY A 510 -49.02 39.62 6.54
C GLY A 510 -49.15 41.15 6.53
N TYR A 511 -48.74 41.84 7.60
CA TYR A 511 -48.86 43.28 7.78
C TYR A 511 -47.62 43.92 8.43
N VAL A 512 -46.97 44.84 7.71
CA VAL A 512 -45.80 45.58 8.24
C VAL A 512 -46.24 46.67 9.21
N GLY A 513 -45.96 46.47 10.50
CA GLY A 513 -46.39 47.37 11.57
C GLY A 513 -45.51 47.36 12.82
N VAL A 514 -46.13 47.70 13.96
CA VAL A 514 -45.40 47.89 15.22
C VAL A 514 -44.76 46.59 15.71
N ALA A 515 -45.39 45.44 15.44
CA ALA A 515 -44.88 44.14 15.85
C ALA A 515 -43.57 43.81 15.14
N ASP A 516 -43.41 44.18 13.87
CA ASP A 516 -42.17 43.97 13.12
C ASP A 516 -41.04 44.87 13.61
N ILE A 517 -41.34 46.13 13.96
CA ILE A 517 -40.34 47.01 14.61
C ILE A 517 -39.83 46.39 15.90
N LEU A 518 -40.74 45.82 16.72
CA LEU A 518 -40.35 45.20 17.98
C LEU A 518 -39.49 43.95 17.73
N ALA A 519 -39.81 43.15 16.71
CA ALA A 519 -39.00 41.99 16.31
C ALA A 519 -37.59 42.39 15.87
N VAL A 520 -37.45 43.45 15.06
CA VAL A 520 -36.13 43.98 14.66
C VAL A 520 -35.34 44.55 15.82
N ILE A 521 -36.00 45.28 16.74
CA ILE A 521 -35.32 45.82 17.93
C ILE A 521 -34.88 44.69 18.89
N GLU A 522 -35.65 43.61 18.98
CA GLU A 522 -35.33 42.46 19.82
C GLU A 522 -34.07 41.72 19.33
N GLY A 523 -33.83 41.71 18.01
CA GLY A 523 -32.63 41.14 17.37
C GLY A 523 -31.45 42.11 17.19
N TRP A 524 -31.46 43.30 17.81
CA TRP A 524 -30.49 44.35 17.53
C TRP A 524 -29.03 43.97 17.81
N GLY A 525 -28.16 44.08 16.81
CA GLY A 525 -26.74 43.71 16.92
C GLY A 525 -26.22 42.93 15.72
N PRO A 526 -24.98 42.42 15.80
CA PRO A 526 -24.46 41.48 14.81
C PRO A 526 -25.29 40.20 14.81
N CYS A 527 -25.47 39.69 13.60
CA CYS A 527 -25.82 38.32 13.33
C CYS A 527 -24.48 37.58 13.08
#